data_AF-A0A0W7YC64-F1
#
_entry.id   AF-A0A0W7YC64-F1
#
_cell.length_a   1.000
_cell.length_b   1.000
_cell.length_c   1.000
_cell.angle_alpha   90.00
_cell.angle_beta   90.00
_cell.angle_gamma   90.00
#
_symmetry.space_group_name_H-M   'P 1'
#
loop_
_entity.id
_entity.type
_entity.pdbx_description
1 polymer ?
#
loop_
_entity_poly.entity_id
_entity_poly.type
_entity_poly.pdbx_seq_one_letter_code
_entity_poly.pdbx_strand_id
1 'polypeptide(L)'
;MEIFKESDYGMGNNKIIQNVKQTISGIEIGYFTTAKSYIYDEYFKYFNDEDQETKKYALLLFTCMLGNWYNQSTFVFKPEKERLQYNNEKGAKFFNFEDYITSLLDNYQNIKREFPYMFEIIVVYLLLIEKDKHLSYEEWFPEINPEIFKELREEILIPNRNLVNDCHPIKYLFREVGIKPFFKGDFF
;
A
#
# COMPACT_ATOMS: atom_id res chain seq x y z
N MET A 1 39.72 18.25 13.10
CA MET A 1 38.71 18.48 12.05
C MET A 1 38.09 17.12 11.78
N GLU A 2 37.08 16.78 12.56
CA GLU A 2 36.37 15.51 12.44
C GLU A 2 35.34 15.64 11.33
N ILE A 3 35.46 14.77 10.32
CA ILE A 3 34.52 14.65 9.22
C ILE A 3 33.36 13.82 9.78
N PHE A 4 32.21 14.45 9.99
CA PHE A 4 30.97 13.74 10.27
C PHE A 4 30.66 12.82 9.09
N LYS A 5 30.71 11.50 9.33
CA LYS A 5 30.09 10.54 8.43
C LYS A 5 28.58 10.73 8.55
N GLU A 6 27.96 11.32 7.52
CA GLU A 6 26.53 11.07 7.28
C GLU A 6 26.36 9.56 7.17
N SER A 7 25.55 8.99 8.06
CA SER A 7 25.25 7.56 8.04
C SER A 7 24.44 7.25 6.79
N ASP A 8 24.85 6.23 6.03
CA ASP A 8 24.16 5.75 4.83
C ASP A 8 22.66 5.42 5.09
N TYR A 9 22.30 5.18 6.37
CA TYR A 9 20.92 5.00 6.83
C TYR A 9 20.00 6.21 6.54
N GLY A 10 20.51 7.44 6.67
CA GLY A 10 19.72 8.65 6.44
C GLY A 10 19.44 8.95 4.96
N MET A 11 20.34 8.53 4.06
CA MET A 11 20.18 8.72 2.61
C MET A 11 19.16 7.75 2.00
N GLY A 12 19.13 6.49 2.45
CA GLY A 12 18.17 5.48 1.97
C GLY A 12 16.72 5.84 2.27
N ASN A 13 16.43 6.23 3.51
CA ASN A 13 15.08 6.60 3.96
C ASN A 13 14.56 7.84 3.22
N ASN A 14 15.43 8.83 2.99
CA ASN A 14 15.07 10.03 2.24
C ASN A 14 14.70 9.70 0.78
N LYS A 15 15.38 8.73 0.15
CA LYS A 15 15.07 8.30 -1.21
C LYS A 15 13.70 7.61 -1.33
N ILE A 16 13.37 6.70 -0.41
CA ILE A 16 12.07 6.02 -0.39
C ILE A 16 10.94 7.04 -0.25
N ILE A 17 11.06 7.95 0.72
CA ILE A 17 10.07 9.01 0.93
C ILE A 17 9.91 9.88 -0.32
N GLN A 18 11.01 10.26 -0.98
CA GLN A 18 10.98 11.06 -2.21
C GLN A 18 10.28 10.32 -3.36
N ASN A 19 10.61 9.04 -3.56
CA ASN A 19 9.97 8.21 -4.59
C ASN A 19 8.46 8.10 -4.37
N VAL A 20 8.02 7.89 -3.13
CA VAL A 20 6.60 7.84 -2.79
C VAL A 20 5.96 9.20 -3.05
N LYS A 21 6.53 10.30 -2.53
CA LYS A 21 6.00 11.66 -2.73
C LYS A 21 5.83 12.01 -4.22
N GLN A 22 6.79 11.60 -5.05
CA GLN A 22 6.68 11.77 -6.50
C GLN A 22 5.53 10.96 -7.09
N THR A 23 5.37 9.70 -6.66
CA THR A 23 4.31 8.81 -7.15
C THR A 23 2.91 9.29 -6.74
N ILE A 24 2.75 9.79 -5.51
CA ILE A 24 1.46 10.23 -4.96
C ILE A 24 1.17 11.71 -5.22
N SER A 25 1.95 12.39 -6.06
CA SER A 25 1.66 13.78 -6.39
C SER A 25 0.26 13.90 -7.04
N GLY A 26 -0.60 14.77 -6.49
CA GLY A 26 -1.95 14.99 -6.99
C GLY A 26 -3.05 14.21 -6.28
N ILE A 27 -2.72 13.32 -5.33
CA ILE A 27 -3.74 12.56 -4.57
C ILE A 27 -4.63 13.47 -3.72
N GLU A 28 -4.18 14.68 -3.39
CA GLU A 28 -5.00 15.71 -2.75
C GLU A 28 -6.14 16.23 -3.63
N ILE A 29 -6.10 15.98 -4.95
CA ILE A 29 -7.10 16.38 -5.94
C ILE A 29 -7.89 15.16 -6.44
N GLY A 30 -7.20 14.10 -6.87
CA GLY A 30 -7.82 12.93 -7.52
C GLY A 30 -7.84 11.66 -6.68
N TYR A 31 -7.56 11.76 -5.37
CA TYR A 31 -7.43 10.62 -4.47
C TYR A 31 -6.44 9.59 -5.03
N PHE A 32 -6.68 8.28 -4.88
CA PHE A 32 -5.71 7.28 -5.34
C PHE A 32 -5.56 7.22 -6.85
N THR A 33 -6.57 7.63 -7.62
CA THR A 33 -6.55 7.54 -9.10
C THR A 33 -5.47 8.40 -9.75
N THR A 34 -4.96 9.41 -9.06
CA THR A 34 -3.84 10.24 -9.52
C THR A 34 -2.47 9.70 -9.12
N ALA A 35 -2.39 8.75 -8.19
CA ALA A 35 -1.14 8.05 -7.91
C ALA A 35 -0.80 7.14 -9.10
N LYS A 36 0.12 7.58 -9.96
CA LYS A 36 0.49 6.88 -11.20
C LYS A 36 2.00 6.84 -11.35
N SER A 37 2.49 6.00 -12.27
CA SER A 37 3.91 5.88 -12.59
C SER A 37 4.78 5.47 -11.39
N TYR A 38 4.38 4.38 -10.73
CA TYR A 38 5.06 3.84 -9.56
C TYR A 38 6.55 3.59 -9.80
N ILE A 39 7.39 4.22 -8.99
CA ILE A 39 8.83 3.96 -8.96
C ILE A 39 9.06 2.69 -8.16
N TYR A 40 9.61 1.67 -8.79
CA TYR A 40 9.86 0.39 -8.12
C TYR A 40 10.85 0.51 -6.97
N ASP A 41 10.44 -0.01 -5.81
CA ASP A 41 11.27 -0.35 -4.68
C ASP A 41 10.57 -1.44 -3.85
N GLU A 42 11.25 -2.00 -2.85
CA GLU A 42 10.71 -3.04 -1.97
C GLU A 42 10.00 -2.44 -0.75
N TYR A 43 9.00 -1.57 -1.00
CA TYR A 43 8.35 -0.77 0.05
C TYR A 43 7.75 -1.60 1.21
N PHE A 44 7.36 -2.86 0.96
CA PHE A 44 6.87 -3.77 2.00
C PHE A 44 7.87 -3.98 3.15
N LYS A 45 9.19 -3.82 2.90
CA LYS A 45 10.23 -3.96 3.93
C LYS A 45 10.17 -2.87 5.01
N TYR A 46 9.45 -1.77 4.73
CA TYR A 46 9.40 -0.59 5.59
C TYR A 46 8.12 -0.51 6.43
N PHE A 47 7.24 -1.51 6.40
CA PHE A 47 5.97 -1.50 7.17
C PHE A 47 6.17 -1.51 8.69
N ASN A 48 7.39 -1.85 9.14
CA ASN A 48 7.79 -1.78 10.54
C ASN A 48 9.08 -0.97 10.75
N ASP A 49 9.37 -0.02 9.85
CA ASP A 49 10.56 0.82 9.98
C ASP A 49 10.55 1.64 11.29
N GLU A 50 11.72 1.89 11.87
CA GLU A 50 11.84 2.73 13.07
C GLU A 50 11.51 4.20 12.76
N ASP A 51 11.81 4.66 11.54
CA ASP A 51 11.41 5.97 11.06
C ASP A 51 9.94 6.01 10.66
N GLN A 52 9.14 6.72 11.46
CA GLN A 52 7.70 6.84 11.24
C GLN A 52 7.35 7.45 9.87
N GLU A 53 8.14 8.38 9.34
CA GLU A 53 7.87 8.95 8.02
C GLU A 53 8.07 7.91 6.92
N THR A 54 9.17 7.15 6.95
CA THR A 54 9.41 6.06 5.99
C THR A 54 8.31 5.01 6.04
N LYS A 55 7.93 4.56 7.25
CA LYS A 55 6.81 3.63 7.47
C LYS A 55 5.51 4.16 6.89
N LYS A 56 5.15 5.41 7.21
CA LYS A 56 3.95 6.09 6.73
C LYS A 56 3.88 6.13 5.21
N TYR A 57 4.97 6.54 4.54
CA TYR A 57 4.97 6.65 3.08
C TYR A 57 4.95 5.28 2.39
N ALA A 58 5.63 4.27 2.94
CA ALA A 58 5.55 2.90 2.42
C ALA A 58 4.12 2.35 2.47
N LEU A 59 3.44 2.51 3.62
CA LEU A 59 2.05 2.10 3.79
C LEU A 59 1.08 2.92 2.93
N LEU A 60 1.32 4.23 2.79
CA LEU A 60 0.50 5.10 1.95
C LEU A 60 0.61 4.71 0.47
N LEU A 61 1.81 4.35 0.01
CA LEU A 61 2.00 3.86 -1.36
C LEU A 61 1.22 2.57 -1.58
N PHE A 62 1.31 1.61 -0.65
CA PHE A 62 0.54 0.37 -0.71
C PHE A 62 -0.97 0.62 -0.74
N THR A 63 -1.45 1.55 0.10
CA THR A 63 -2.85 1.99 0.11
C THR A 63 -3.28 2.53 -1.25
N CYS A 64 -2.44 3.35 -1.89
CA CYS A 64 -2.70 3.86 -3.24
C CYS A 64 -2.72 2.74 -4.28
N MET A 65 -1.83 1.75 -4.19
CA MET A 65 -1.80 0.59 -5.11
C MET A 65 -3.10 -0.22 -5.03
N LEU A 66 -3.59 -0.50 -3.82
CA LEU A 66 -4.87 -1.18 -3.59
C LEU A 66 -6.05 -0.36 -4.11
N GLY A 67 -6.09 0.94 -3.78
CA GLY A 67 -7.14 1.84 -4.25
C GLY A 67 -7.19 1.93 -5.78
N ASN A 68 -6.03 1.94 -6.45
CA ASN A 68 -5.97 1.93 -7.91
C ASN A 68 -6.39 0.60 -8.54
N TRP A 69 -6.04 -0.52 -7.91
CA TRP A 69 -6.50 -1.84 -8.35
C TRP A 69 -8.03 -1.93 -8.26
N TYR A 70 -8.60 -1.54 -7.12
CA TYR A 70 -10.05 -1.50 -6.94
C TYR A 70 -10.74 -0.64 -8.01
N ASN A 71 -10.24 0.59 -8.22
CA ASN A 71 -10.78 1.52 -9.21
C ASN A 71 -10.41 1.19 -10.67
N GLN A 72 -9.68 0.09 -10.92
CA GLN A 72 -9.22 -0.32 -12.26
C GLN A 72 -8.44 0.76 -13.01
N SER A 73 -7.83 1.70 -12.28
CA SER A 73 -7.12 2.83 -12.87
C SER A 73 -5.69 2.44 -13.25
N THR A 74 -5.05 1.61 -12.43
CA THR A 74 -3.76 0.97 -12.71
C THR A 74 -3.61 -0.26 -11.83
N PHE A 75 -2.98 -1.31 -12.35
CA PHE A 75 -2.78 -2.57 -11.63
C PHE A 75 -1.30 -2.94 -11.60
N VAL A 76 -0.69 -2.74 -10.42
CA VAL A 76 0.75 -2.96 -10.23
C VAL A 76 1.11 -4.38 -9.79
N PHE A 77 0.18 -5.06 -9.13
CA PHE A 77 0.37 -6.41 -8.60
C PHE A 77 0.05 -7.44 -9.68
N LYS A 78 1.02 -7.76 -10.54
CA LYS A 78 0.76 -8.70 -11.64
C LYS A 78 0.98 -10.15 -11.21
N PRO A 79 0.07 -11.08 -11.53
CA PRO A 79 0.32 -12.50 -11.32
C PRO A 79 1.48 -12.99 -12.19
N GLU A 80 2.13 -14.07 -11.78
CA GLU A 80 3.31 -14.63 -12.43
C GLU A 80 3.10 -14.85 -13.93
N LYS A 81 1.95 -15.42 -14.32
CA LYS A 81 1.61 -15.64 -15.73
C LYS A 81 1.66 -14.36 -16.57
N GLU A 82 1.25 -13.22 -16.01
CA GLU A 82 1.36 -11.93 -16.68
C GLU A 82 2.79 -11.39 -16.64
N ARG A 83 3.47 -11.46 -15.49
CA ARG A 83 4.89 -11.05 -15.35
C ARG A 83 5.78 -11.75 -16.39
N LEU A 84 5.60 -13.06 -16.56
CA LEU A 84 6.34 -13.89 -17.51
C LEU A 84 6.15 -13.44 -18.98
N GLN A 85 5.00 -12.86 -19.34
CA GLN A 85 4.76 -12.36 -20.70
C GLN A 85 5.56 -11.09 -21.01
N TYR A 86 5.83 -10.27 -19.99
CA TYR A 86 6.63 -9.04 -20.11
C TYR A 86 8.14 -9.29 -19.81
N ASN A 87 8.48 -10.48 -19.31
CA ASN A 87 9.81 -10.89 -18.84
C ASN A 87 10.83 -11.18 -19.96
N ASN A 88 10.55 -10.78 -21.20
CA ASN A 88 11.55 -10.79 -22.27
C ASN A 88 12.69 -9.79 -22.00
N GLU A 89 12.51 -8.88 -21.04
CA GLU A 89 13.55 -7.98 -20.54
C GLU A 89 14.18 -8.55 -19.27
N LYS A 90 15.42 -9.05 -19.35
CA LYS A 90 16.23 -9.43 -18.19
C LYS A 90 16.20 -8.31 -17.13
N GLY A 91 15.68 -8.60 -15.94
CA GLY A 91 15.72 -7.69 -14.79
C GLY A 91 14.47 -6.83 -14.58
N ALA A 92 13.34 -7.15 -15.23
CA ALA A 92 12.08 -6.48 -14.95
C ALA A 92 11.70 -6.60 -13.46
N LYS A 93 11.44 -5.47 -12.82
CA LYS A 93 11.10 -5.37 -11.40
C LYS A 93 9.59 -5.21 -11.23
N PHE A 94 8.98 -6.00 -10.34
CA PHE A 94 7.53 -6.03 -10.16
C PHE A 94 7.17 -6.00 -8.67
N PHE A 95 6.13 -5.25 -8.32
CA PHE A 95 5.57 -5.28 -6.98
C PHE A 95 4.94 -6.65 -6.73
N ASN A 96 5.50 -7.41 -5.79
CA ASN A 96 5.03 -8.74 -5.44
C ASN A 96 3.93 -8.65 -4.40
N PHE A 97 2.71 -9.10 -4.73
CA PHE A 97 1.58 -9.02 -3.80
C PHE A 97 1.79 -9.85 -2.53
N GLU A 98 2.43 -11.03 -2.66
CA GLU A 98 2.73 -11.92 -1.54
C GLU A 98 3.56 -11.22 -0.45
N ASP A 99 4.60 -10.51 -0.86
CA ASP A 99 5.51 -9.81 0.05
C ASP A 99 4.79 -8.68 0.82
N TYR A 100 3.87 -7.98 0.17
CA TYR A 100 3.07 -6.93 0.79
C TYR A 100 2.03 -7.49 1.77
N ILE A 101 1.35 -8.58 1.42
CA ILE A 101 0.38 -9.23 2.32
C ILE A 101 1.08 -9.87 3.52
N THR A 102 2.22 -10.52 3.31
CA THR A 102 3.03 -11.11 4.38
C THR A 102 3.51 -10.02 5.34
N SER A 103 4.07 -8.93 4.81
CA SER A 103 4.52 -7.82 5.64
C SER A 103 3.35 -7.12 6.37
N LEU A 104 2.16 -7.05 5.76
CA LEU A 104 0.96 -6.57 6.45
C LEU A 104 0.59 -7.49 7.61
N LEU A 105 0.53 -8.81 7.39
CA LEU A 105 0.23 -9.82 8.40
C LEU A 105 1.21 -9.79 9.58
N ASP A 106 2.50 -9.60 9.32
CA ASP A 106 3.51 -9.52 10.37
C ASP A 106 3.35 -8.27 11.26
N ASN A 107 2.73 -7.20 10.73
CA ASN A 107 2.81 -5.86 11.34
C ASN A 107 1.44 -5.20 11.60
N TYR A 108 0.33 -5.85 11.28
CA TYR A 108 -0.99 -5.20 11.24
C TYR A 108 -1.41 -4.59 12.59
N GLN A 109 -1.03 -5.18 13.72
CA GLN A 109 -1.34 -4.65 15.04
C GLN A 109 -0.64 -3.31 15.30
N ASN A 110 0.63 -3.18 14.90
CA ASN A 110 1.37 -1.92 15.00
C ASN A 110 0.81 -0.89 14.01
N ILE A 111 0.54 -1.30 12.76
CA ILE A 111 -0.04 -0.44 11.73
C ILE A 111 -1.40 0.10 12.19
N LYS A 112 -2.29 -0.74 12.72
CA LYS A 112 -3.61 -0.34 13.23
C LYS A 112 -3.51 0.66 14.38
N ARG A 113 -2.50 0.53 15.24
CA ARG A 113 -2.28 1.44 16.37
C ARG A 113 -1.72 2.79 15.91
N GLU A 114 -0.79 2.79 14.97
CA GLU A 114 -0.04 3.98 14.54
C GLU A 114 -0.75 4.76 13.44
N PHE A 115 -1.43 4.07 12.52
CA PHE A 115 -2.15 4.63 11.37
C PHE A 115 -3.55 4.00 11.25
N PRO A 116 -4.45 4.21 12.23
CA PRO A 116 -5.76 3.57 12.24
C PRO A 116 -6.60 3.83 10.98
N TYR A 117 -6.58 5.04 10.43
CA TYR A 117 -7.42 5.36 9.26
C TYR A 117 -6.83 4.76 7.98
N MET A 118 -5.51 4.75 7.83
CA MET A 118 -4.85 4.04 6.73
C MET A 118 -5.10 2.54 6.80
N PHE A 119 -5.02 1.95 7.99
CA PHE A 119 -5.33 0.54 8.20
C PHE A 119 -6.77 0.22 7.78
N GLU A 120 -7.75 1.03 8.19
CA GLU A 120 -9.14 0.84 7.77
C GLU A 120 -9.28 0.84 6.25
N ILE A 121 -8.67 1.80 5.56
CA ILE A 121 -8.75 1.92 4.10
C ILE A 121 -8.07 0.74 3.39
N ILE A 122 -6.92 0.27 3.88
CA ILE A 122 -6.26 -0.95 3.39
C ILE A 122 -7.21 -2.14 3.48
N VAL A 123 -7.82 -2.36 4.65
CA VAL A 123 -8.74 -3.47 4.88
C VAL A 123 -9.98 -3.38 3.99
N VAL A 124 -10.56 -2.18 3.85
CA VAL A 124 -11.72 -1.96 2.97
C VAL A 124 -11.38 -2.32 1.54
N TYR A 125 -10.24 -1.88 1.00
CA TYR A 125 -9.90 -2.22 -0.38
C TYR A 125 -9.62 -3.71 -0.56
N LEU A 126 -8.98 -4.38 0.38
CA LEU A 126 -8.79 -5.82 0.30
C LEU A 126 -10.15 -6.55 0.27
N LEU A 127 -11.07 -6.20 1.17
CA LEU A 127 -12.43 -6.75 1.18
C LEU A 127 -13.17 -6.51 -0.14
N LEU A 128 -13.10 -5.29 -0.67
CA LEU A 128 -13.83 -4.90 -1.88
C LEU A 128 -13.23 -5.51 -3.16
N ILE A 129 -11.90 -5.65 -3.24
CA ILE A 129 -11.24 -6.26 -4.40
C ILE A 129 -11.71 -7.71 -4.58
N GLU A 130 -11.73 -8.50 -3.51
CA GLU A 130 -12.17 -9.90 -3.58
C GLU A 130 -13.69 -10.00 -3.83
N LYS A 131 -14.50 -9.14 -3.19
CA LYS A 131 -15.96 -9.15 -3.32
C LYS A 131 -16.46 -8.72 -4.71
N ASP A 132 -15.99 -7.57 -5.21
CA ASP A 132 -16.54 -6.93 -6.42
C ASP A 132 -15.99 -7.55 -7.71
N LYS A 133 -14.90 -8.32 -7.64
CA LYS A 133 -14.31 -8.98 -8.81
C LYS A 133 -14.81 -10.40 -9.06
N HIS A 134 -15.60 -10.95 -8.13
CA HIS A 134 -16.07 -12.35 -8.19
C HIS A 134 -14.94 -13.37 -8.41
N LEU A 135 -13.73 -13.03 -7.97
CA LEU A 135 -12.53 -13.86 -8.07
C LEU A 135 -11.80 -13.77 -6.73
N SER A 136 -11.48 -14.93 -6.16
CA SER A 136 -10.67 -15.00 -4.95
C SER A 136 -9.21 -14.63 -5.23
N TYR A 137 -8.47 -14.27 -4.19
CA TYR A 137 -7.04 -14.01 -4.34
C TYR A 137 -6.25 -15.20 -4.88
N GLU A 138 -6.63 -16.44 -4.51
CA GLU A 138 -6.05 -17.67 -5.04
C GLU A 138 -6.30 -17.82 -6.56
N GLU A 139 -7.45 -17.36 -7.06
CA GLU A 139 -7.74 -17.38 -8.49
C GLU A 139 -6.92 -16.33 -9.26
N TRP A 140 -6.66 -15.17 -8.64
CA TRP A 140 -5.81 -14.13 -9.21
C TRP A 140 -4.33 -14.52 -9.19
N PHE A 141 -3.85 -15.05 -8.07
CA PHE A 141 -2.45 -15.38 -7.80
C PHE A 141 -2.31 -16.86 -7.43
N PRO A 142 -2.50 -17.79 -8.39
CA PRO A 142 -2.42 -19.21 -8.14
C PRO A 142 -1.02 -19.68 -7.72
N GLU A 143 0.02 -18.87 -7.93
CA GLU A 143 1.39 -19.13 -7.51
C GLU A 143 1.64 -18.87 -6.01
N ILE A 144 0.80 -18.06 -5.36
CA ILE A 144 0.97 -17.68 -3.95
C ILE A 144 0.42 -18.80 -3.05
N ASN A 145 1.12 -19.09 -1.95
CA ASN A 145 0.66 -20.08 -0.97
C ASN A 145 -0.73 -19.69 -0.43
N PRO A 146 -1.78 -20.51 -0.61
CA PRO A 146 -3.15 -20.16 -0.20
C PRO A 146 -3.30 -19.96 1.31
N GLU A 147 -2.41 -20.52 2.14
CA GLU A 147 -2.43 -20.27 3.58
C GLU A 147 -2.23 -18.78 3.93
N ILE A 148 -1.50 -18.01 3.10
CA ILE A 148 -1.32 -16.57 3.31
C ILE A 148 -2.66 -15.83 3.18
N PHE A 149 -3.46 -16.16 2.17
CA PHE A 149 -4.77 -15.54 1.98
C PHE A 149 -5.79 -16.01 3.02
N LYS A 150 -5.69 -17.25 3.47
CA LYS A 150 -6.49 -17.75 4.59
C LYS A 150 -6.17 -16.99 5.88
N GLU A 151 -4.89 -16.82 6.22
CA GLU A 151 -4.46 -16.06 7.38
C GLU A 151 -4.89 -14.59 7.29
N LEU A 152 -4.70 -13.95 6.12
CA LEU A 152 -5.20 -12.59 5.85
C LEU A 152 -6.69 -12.47 6.16
N ARG A 153 -7.51 -13.44 5.72
CA ARG A 153 -8.94 -13.43 5.98
C ARG A 153 -9.26 -13.62 7.46
N GLU A 154 -8.65 -14.59 8.12
CA GLU A 154 -8.93 -14.94 9.51
C GLU A 154 -8.49 -13.85 10.49
N GLU A 155 -7.29 -13.29 10.31
CA GLU A 155 -6.69 -12.32 11.23
C GLU A 155 -7.13 -10.87 10.98
N ILE A 156 -7.34 -10.51 9.71
CA ILE A 156 -7.56 -9.11 9.32
C ILE A 156 -8.94 -8.90 8.71
N LEU A 157 -9.32 -9.61 7.64
CA LEU A 157 -10.51 -9.22 6.87
C LEU A 157 -11.83 -9.57 7.59
N ILE A 158 -11.99 -10.80 8.11
CA ILE A 158 -13.20 -11.24 8.79
C ILE A 158 -13.48 -10.42 10.06
N PRO A 159 -12.49 -10.19 10.96
CA PRO A 159 -12.71 -9.40 12.17
C PRO A 159 -13.10 -7.94 11.88
N ASN A 160 -12.73 -7.41 10.72
CA ASN A 160 -12.94 -6.02 10.34
C ASN A 160 -13.94 -5.86 9.17
N ARG A 161 -14.75 -6.89 8.86
CA ARG A 161 -15.67 -6.92 7.70
C ARG A 161 -16.68 -5.76 7.65
N ASN A 162 -17.06 -5.23 8.82
CA ASN A 162 -18.04 -4.15 8.93
C ASN A 162 -17.49 -2.81 8.41
N LEU A 163 -16.16 -2.66 8.29
CA LEU A 163 -15.54 -1.45 7.77
C LEU A 163 -16.01 -1.10 6.36
N VAL A 164 -16.46 -2.06 5.55
CA VAL A 164 -17.03 -1.75 4.22
C VAL A 164 -18.21 -0.76 4.31
N ASN A 165 -18.96 -0.77 5.41
CA ASN A 165 -20.08 0.15 5.64
C ASN A 165 -19.72 1.30 6.60
N ASP A 166 -18.79 1.04 7.53
CA ASP A 166 -18.51 1.94 8.67
C ASP A 166 -17.16 2.67 8.56
N CYS A 167 -16.43 2.54 7.45
CA CYS A 167 -15.12 3.15 7.27
C CYS A 167 -15.19 4.68 7.29
N HIS A 168 -14.20 5.28 7.95
CA HIS A 168 -14.08 6.73 7.98
C HIS A 168 -13.86 7.31 6.57
N PRO A 169 -14.43 8.49 6.28
CA PRO A 169 -14.15 9.20 5.04
C PRO A 169 -12.64 9.42 4.80
N ILE A 170 -12.20 9.37 3.54
CA ILE A 170 -10.78 9.48 3.14
C ILE A 170 -10.04 10.72 3.68
N LYS A 171 -10.76 11.80 4.03
CA LYS A 171 -10.16 12.97 4.69
C LYS A 171 -9.43 12.64 6.00
N TYR A 172 -9.88 11.62 6.73
CA TYR A 172 -9.23 11.19 7.96
C TYR A 172 -7.86 10.58 7.68
N LEU A 173 -7.73 9.78 6.61
CA LEU A 173 -6.44 9.33 6.10
C LEU A 173 -5.54 10.51 5.73
N PHE A 174 -6.04 11.48 4.95
CA PHE A 174 -5.23 12.64 4.55
C PHE A 174 -4.72 13.44 5.75
N ARG A 175 -5.57 13.65 6.76
CA ARG A 175 -5.16 14.27 8.02
C ARG A 175 -4.09 13.44 8.74
N GLU A 176 -4.28 12.13 8.84
CA GLU A 176 -3.34 11.19 9.46
C GLU A 176 -1.96 11.25 8.78
N VAL A 177 -1.93 11.34 7.45
CA VAL A 177 -0.65 11.37 6.71
C VAL A 177 -0.03 12.75 6.53
N GLY A 178 -0.72 13.80 6.97
CA GLY A 178 -0.29 15.19 6.84
C GLY A 178 -0.47 15.78 5.44
N ILE A 179 -1.37 15.20 4.64
CA ILE A 179 -1.73 15.73 3.31
C ILE A 179 -2.87 16.72 3.50
N LYS A 180 -2.68 17.94 2.99
CA LYS A 180 -3.73 18.96 2.97
C LYS A 180 -4.62 18.67 1.77
N PRO A 181 -5.91 18.35 1.97
CA PRO A 181 -6.80 18.15 0.83
C PRO A 181 -6.96 19.43 0.01
N PHE A 182 -7.24 19.28 -1.28
CA PHE A 182 -7.45 20.43 -2.17
C PHE A 182 -8.83 21.08 -1.96
N PHE A 183 -9.89 20.29 -1.77
CA PHE A 183 -11.24 20.81 -1.64
C PHE A 183 -11.55 21.25 -0.21
N LYS A 184 -12.19 22.42 -0.06
CA LYS A 184 -12.61 22.94 1.26
C LYS A 184 -13.52 21.97 2.02
N GLY A 185 -14.37 21.22 1.31
CA GLY A 185 -15.27 20.22 1.91
C GLY A 185 -14.55 19.03 2.53
N ASP A 186 -13.29 18.78 2.16
CA ASP A 186 -12.49 17.72 2.75
C ASP A 186 -11.84 18.15 4.08
N PHE A 187 -11.88 19.44 4.43
CA PHE A 187 -11.37 19.95 5.72
C PHE A 187 -12.41 19.87 6.86
N PHE A 188 -13.71 19.79 6.55
CA PHE A 188 -14.81 19.88 7.53
C PHE A 188 -15.61 18.57 7.55
#